data_AF-A0A6J8FIN7-F1
#
_entry.id   AF-A0A6J8FIN7-F1
#
_cell.length_a   1.000
_cell.length_b   1.000
_cell.length_c   1.000
_cell.angle_alpha   90.00
_cell.angle_beta   90.00
_cell.angle_gamma   90.00
#
_symmetry.space_group_name_H-M   'P 1'
#
loop_
_entity.id
_entity.type
_entity.pdbx_description
1 polymer ?
#
loop_
_entity_poly.entity_id
_entity_poly.type
_entity_poly.pdbx_seq_one_letter_code
_entity_poly.pdbx_strand_id
1 'polypeptide(L)'
;MYVGSVGKDKHGDQICSAAEADGFTMKLEVSSGKRSGLCAVCRDGNSRTLAVHPSSASSLSDDFVNSAAVQEGQRSAKTIYTTAYANVFRVRQTLQLMTSSRCHTLPDGSKQLAAMGLSNKRVLDDFGEDLVDVLGKLDIITGNQEEIHDLAMMLQWVPSEMSDMELAKKIATETMPDQHGVRRVIVTHGVEPIIYATSAGESGEVPVVATCAH
;
A
#
# COMPACT_ATOMS: atom_id res chain seq x y z
N MET A 1 -0.59 -9.87 10.55
CA MET A 1 -0.48 -11.01 9.62
C MET A 1 -0.08 -10.48 8.25
N TYR A 2 0.85 -11.13 7.57
CA TYR A 2 1.23 -10.83 6.19
C TYR A 2 0.72 -11.93 5.26
N VAL A 3 0.19 -11.55 4.10
CA VAL A 3 -0.34 -12.46 3.08
C VAL A 3 0.40 -12.23 1.77
N GLY A 4 0.87 -13.31 1.13
CA GLY A 4 1.61 -13.22 -0.12
C GLY A 4 1.93 -14.59 -0.72
N SER A 5 2.75 -14.62 -1.76
CA SER A 5 3.14 -15.86 -2.44
C SER A 5 4.66 -15.94 -2.63
N VAL A 6 5.25 -17.08 -2.30
CA VAL A 6 6.67 -17.40 -2.47
C VAL A 6 6.85 -18.65 -3.32
N GLY A 7 8.02 -18.85 -3.91
CA GLY A 7 8.37 -20.10 -4.54
C GLY A 7 8.79 -21.15 -3.51
N LYS A 8 8.68 -22.42 -3.88
CA LYS A 8 9.27 -23.54 -3.13
C LYS A 8 10.78 -23.58 -3.32
N ASP A 9 11.47 -22.59 -2.77
CA ASP A 9 12.91 -22.43 -2.89
C ASP A 9 13.52 -21.78 -1.64
N LYS A 10 14.87 -21.76 -1.59
CA LYS A 10 15.65 -21.20 -0.49
C LYS A 10 15.31 -19.72 -0.19
N HIS A 11 14.86 -18.96 -1.19
CA HIS A 11 14.53 -17.55 -1.00
C HIS A 11 13.19 -17.42 -0.28
N GLY A 12 12.22 -18.27 -0.62
CA GLY A 12 10.95 -18.36 0.10
C GLY A 12 11.14 -18.72 1.57
N ASP A 13 11.99 -19.71 1.85
CA ASP A 13 12.32 -20.12 3.21
C ASP A 13 12.99 -18.99 4.00
N GLN A 14 13.93 -18.26 3.38
CA GLN A 14 14.61 -17.11 3.99
C GLN A 14 13.65 -15.96 4.31
N ILE A 15 12.76 -15.61 3.37
CA ILE A 15 11.76 -14.55 3.54
C ILE A 15 10.84 -14.88 4.71
N CYS A 16 10.31 -16.11 4.76
CA CYS A 16 9.41 -16.54 5.82
C CYS A 16 10.13 -16.55 7.17
N SER A 17 11.30 -17.18 7.25
CA SER A 17 12.05 -17.34 8.50
C SER A 17 12.49 -16.00 9.08
N ALA A 18 12.94 -15.07 8.25
CA ALA A 18 13.36 -13.74 8.70
C ALA A 18 12.18 -12.93 9.24
N ALA A 19 11.06 -12.91 8.52
CA ALA A 19 9.87 -12.18 8.98
C ALA A 19 9.27 -12.78 10.26
N GLU A 20 9.23 -14.12 10.37
CA GLU A 20 8.77 -14.78 11.59
C GLU A 20 9.69 -14.52 12.78
N ALA A 21 11.01 -14.44 12.56
CA ALA A 21 11.98 -14.04 13.58
C ALA A 21 11.74 -12.60 14.10
N ASP A 22 11.27 -11.71 13.23
CA ASP A 22 10.86 -10.34 13.58
C ASP A 22 9.43 -10.26 14.18
N GLY A 23 8.78 -11.40 14.39
CA GLY A 23 7.46 -11.50 15.04
C GLY A 23 6.26 -11.38 14.08
N PHE A 24 6.48 -11.41 12.76
CA PHE A 24 5.38 -11.41 11.81
C PHE A 24 4.70 -12.78 11.74
N THR A 25 3.36 -12.79 11.78
CA THR A 25 2.60 -13.97 11.37
C THR A 25 2.51 -14.02 9.86
N MET A 26 3.28 -14.91 9.23
CA MET A 26 3.33 -15.09 7.78
C MET A 26 2.27 -16.12 7.32
N LYS A 27 1.43 -15.73 6.35
CA LYS A 27 0.52 -16.64 5.64
C LYS A 27 0.83 -16.57 4.15
N LEU A 28 1.74 -17.43 3.73
CA LEU A 28 2.27 -17.45 2.37
C LEU A 28 1.73 -18.64 1.58
N GLU A 29 1.29 -18.38 0.36
CA GLU A 29 1.10 -19.43 -0.63
C GLU A 29 2.46 -19.87 -1.15
N VAL A 30 2.72 -21.18 -1.15
CA VAL A 30 3.97 -21.74 -1.67
C VAL A 30 3.74 -22.28 -3.08
N SER A 31 4.25 -21.57 -4.07
CA SER A 31 4.20 -21.97 -5.48
C SER A 31 5.20 -23.07 -5.78
N SER A 32 4.74 -24.17 -6.37
CA SER A 32 5.62 -25.24 -6.90
C SER A 32 6.10 -24.95 -8.34
N GLY A 33 5.44 -24.03 -9.05
CA GLY A 33 5.72 -23.75 -10.47
C GLY A 33 6.52 -22.47 -10.72
N LYS A 34 6.53 -21.53 -9.77
CA LYS A 34 7.28 -20.26 -9.86
C LYS A 34 8.27 -20.13 -8.73
N ARG A 35 9.38 -19.43 -8.99
CA ARG A 35 10.38 -19.09 -7.98
C ARG A 35 9.89 -17.91 -7.14
N SER A 36 10.50 -17.71 -5.98
CA SER A 36 10.27 -16.53 -5.17
C SER A 36 10.68 -15.27 -5.93
N GLY A 37 9.93 -14.20 -5.74
CA GLY A 37 10.24 -12.89 -6.31
C GLY A 37 11.59 -12.36 -5.81
N LEU A 38 12.26 -11.56 -6.64
CA LEU A 38 13.55 -10.97 -6.34
C LEU A 38 13.54 -9.48 -6.68
N CYS A 39 14.30 -8.69 -5.91
CA CYS A 39 14.58 -7.30 -6.23
C CYS A 39 16.09 -7.10 -6.22
N ALA A 40 16.65 -6.73 -7.38
CA ALA A 40 18.03 -6.27 -7.46
C ALA A 40 18.08 -4.81 -6.98
N VAL A 41 18.95 -4.56 -6.00
CA VAL A 41 19.18 -3.22 -5.45
C VAL A 41 20.57 -2.77 -5.86
N CYS A 42 20.63 -1.91 -6.87
CA CYS A 42 21.87 -1.30 -7.34
C CYS A 42 22.14 -0.03 -6.54
N ARG A 43 23.27 0.03 -5.83
CA ARG A 43 23.64 1.17 -5.00
C ARG A 43 24.73 1.99 -5.67
N ASP A 44 24.53 3.30 -5.73
CA ASP A 44 25.54 4.29 -6.13
C ASP A 44 25.55 5.42 -5.08
N GLY A 45 26.58 5.45 -4.25
CA GLY A 45 26.64 6.33 -3.08
C GLY A 45 25.45 6.12 -2.13
N ASN A 46 24.61 7.17 -2.00
CA ASN A 46 23.38 7.15 -1.21
C ASN A 46 22.13 6.78 -2.03
N SER A 47 22.26 6.72 -3.35
CA SER A 47 21.17 6.39 -4.26
C SER A 47 20.99 4.88 -4.37
N ARG A 48 19.72 4.46 -4.55
CA ARG A 48 19.35 3.06 -4.80
C ARG A 48 18.45 3.00 -6.02
N THR A 49 18.81 2.16 -6.97
CA THR A 49 17.97 1.82 -8.13
C THR A 49 17.47 0.39 -7.95
N LEU A 50 16.16 0.19 -8.04
CA LEU A 50 15.52 -1.09 -7.80
C LEU A 50 15.03 -1.69 -9.12
N ALA A 51 15.35 -2.96 -9.35
CA ALA A 51 14.80 -3.74 -10.46
C ALA A 51 14.11 -5.00 -9.89
N VAL A 52 12.79 -5.06 -10.03
CA VAL A 52 11.95 -6.09 -9.41
C VAL A 52 11.52 -7.13 -10.43
N HIS A 53 11.65 -8.41 -10.06
CA HIS A 53 11.04 -9.53 -10.75
C HIS A 53 10.08 -10.26 -9.79
N PRO A 54 8.76 -10.02 -9.89
CA PRO A 54 7.79 -10.47 -8.87
C PRO A 54 7.61 -12.00 -8.83
N SER A 55 7.79 -12.71 -9.95
CA SER A 55 7.71 -14.17 -10.06
C SER A 55 6.45 -14.78 -9.39
N SER A 56 6.59 -15.60 -8.33
CA SER A 56 5.44 -16.14 -7.59
C SER A 56 4.53 -15.06 -7.00
N ALA A 57 5.08 -13.91 -6.59
CA ALA A 57 4.33 -12.86 -5.90
C ALA A 57 3.24 -12.23 -6.77
N SER A 58 3.37 -12.24 -8.10
CA SER A 58 2.32 -11.79 -9.03
C SER A 58 1.24 -12.84 -9.29
N SER A 59 1.29 -13.98 -8.60
CA SER A 59 0.41 -15.13 -8.85
C SER A 59 -0.12 -15.77 -7.57
N LEU A 60 -0.29 -14.96 -6.52
CA LEU A 60 -1.12 -15.32 -5.37
C LEU A 60 -2.49 -15.80 -5.88
N SER A 61 -3.05 -16.91 -5.38
CA SER A 61 -4.32 -17.44 -5.87
C SER A 61 -5.52 -16.91 -5.09
N ASP A 62 -6.67 -16.87 -5.77
CA ASP A 62 -7.97 -16.51 -5.16
C ASP A 62 -8.33 -17.51 -4.06
N ASP A 63 -8.07 -18.79 -4.31
CA ASP A 63 -8.32 -19.88 -3.36
C ASP A 63 -7.53 -19.68 -2.08
N PHE A 64 -6.26 -19.27 -2.18
CA PHE A 64 -5.44 -18.98 -1.00
C PHE A 64 -5.95 -17.76 -0.23
N VAL A 65 -6.30 -16.67 -0.92
CA VAL A 65 -6.87 -15.47 -0.31
C VAL A 65 -8.20 -15.77 0.38
N ASN A 66 -9.01 -16.65 -0.20
CA ASN A 66 -10.30 -17.09 0.35
C ASN A 66 -10.18 -18.21 1.40
N SER A 67 -8.96 -18.68 1.69
CA SER A 67 -8.75 -19.69 2.71
C SER A 67 -9.20 -19.20 4.09
N ALA A 68 -9.70 -20.13 4.92
CA ALA A 68 -10.24 -19.80 6.24
C ALA A 68 -9.24 -19.02 7.11
N ALA A 69 -7.95 -19.36 7.04
CA ALA A 69 -6.91 -18.69 7.82
C ALA A 69 -6.70 -17.23 7.38
N VAL A 70 -6.69 -16.96 6.06
CA VAL A 70 -6.54 -15.59 5.54
C VAL A 70 -7.79 -14.77 5.84
N GLN A 71 -8.98 -15.32 5.61
CA GLN A 71 -10.25 -14.65 5.89
C GLN A 71 -10.42 -14.33 7.38
N GLU A 72 -9.98 -15.23 8.27
CA GLU A 72 -10.02 -14.96 9.71
C GLU A 72 -9.07 -13.85 10.13
N GLY A 73 -7.84 -13.86 9.61
CA GLY A 73 -6.90 -12.78 9.86
C GLY A 73 -7.36 -11.44 9.26
N GLN A 74 -8.02 -11.45 8.11
CA GLN A 74 -8.64 -10.27 7.52
C GLN A 74 -9.74 -9.73 8.44
N ARG A 75 -10.70 -10.56 8.89
CA ARG A 75 -11.82 -10.11 9.74
C ARG A 75 -11.40 -9.57 11.10
N SER A 76 -10.30 -10.08 11.65
CA SER A 76 -9.78 -9.64 12.96
C SER A 76 -8.86 -8.41 12.87
N ALA A 77 -8.37 -8.06 11.68
CA ALA A 77 -7.46 -6.94 11.51
C ALA A 77 -8.16 -5.59 11.70
N LYS A 78 -7.53 -4.65 12.42
CA LYS A 78 -8.03 -3.28 12.51
C LYS A 78 -7.79 -2.47 11.24
N THR A 79 -6.71 -2.80 10.54
CA THR A 79 -6.28 -2.12 9.32
C THR A 79 -5.77 -3.15 8.34
N ILE A 80 -6.22 -3.03 7.10
CA ILE A 80 -5.70 -3.77 5.96
C ILE A 80 -4.79 -2.80 5.20
N TYR A 81 -3.48 -3.08 5.21
CA TYR A 81 -2.50 -2.30 4.48
C TYR A 81 -2.01 -3.08 3.25
N THR A 82 -2.00 -2.42 2.11
CA THR A 82 -1.54 -2.96 0.82
C THR A 82 -0.53 -2.02 0.18
N THR A 83 0.18 -2.51 -0.83
CA THR A 83 0.99 -1.67 -1.72
C THR A 83 0.38 -1.70 -3.11
N ALA A 84 0.53 -0.61 -3.86
CA ALA A 84 0.13 -0.57 -5.26
C ALA A 84 0.79 -1.72 -6.06
N TYR A 85 2.01 -2.11 -5.71
CA TYR A 85 2.70 -3.28 -6.29
C TYR A 85 1.90 -4.58 -6.17
N ALA A 86 1.27 -4.84 -5.01
CA ALA A 86 0.48 -6.06 -4.82
C ALA A 86 -0.86 -5.95 -5.56
N ASN A 87 -1.46 -4.76 -5.50
CA ASN A 87 -2.82 -4.52 -5.97
C ASN A 87 -2.93 -4.55 -7.49
N VAL A 88 -1.91 -4.08 -8.22
CA VAL A 88 -1.94 -3.97 -9.69
C VAL A 88 -2.07 -5.32 -10.39
N PHE A 89 -1.53 -6.39 -9.80
CA PHE A 89 -1.67 -7.74 -10.36
C PHE A 89 -3.08 -8.32 -10.16
N ARG A 90 -3.91 -7.71 -9.28
CA ARG A 90 -5.14 -8.29 -8.75
C ARG A 90 -6.20 -7.21 -8.45
N VAL A 91 -6.38 -6.28 -9.38
CA VAL A 91 -7.19 -5.07 -9.15
C VAL A 91 -8.62 -5.38 -8.71
N ARG A 92 -9.29 -6.34 -9.36
CA ARG A 92 -10.66 -6.75 -8.99
C ARG A 92 -10.77 -7.22 -7.53
N GLN A 93 -9.80 -8.01 -7.08
CA GLN A 93 -9.78 -8.50 -5.70
C GLN A 93 -9.39 -7.43 -4.71
N THR A 94 -8.51 -6.52 -5.12
CA THR A 94 -8.18 -5.32 -4.34
C THR A 94 -9.44 -4.52 -4.05
N LEU A 95 -10.25 -4.26 -5.09
CA LEU A 95 -11.53 -3.56 -4.95
C LEU A 95 -12.51 -4.32 -4.04
N GLN A 96 -12.60 -5.64 -4.16
CA GLN A 96 -13.41 -6.47 -3.28
C GLN A 96 -12.94 -6.38 -1.82
N LEU A 97 -11.64 -6.55 -1.56
CA LEU A 97 -11.03 -6.45 -0.23
C LEU A 97 -11.32 -5.10 0.42
N MET A 98 -11.05 -4.00 -0.30
CA MET A 98 -11.27 -2.65 0.23
C MET A 98 -12.77 -2.37 0.45
N THR A 99 -13.64 -2.84 -0.44
CA THR A 99 -15.10 -2.71 -0.26
C THR A 99 -15.57 -3.51 0.95
N SER A 100 -15.07 -4.72 1.16
CA SER A 100 -15.38 -5.53 2.33
C SER A 100 -14.89 -4.87 3.62
N SER A 101 -13.65 -4.36 3.65
CA SER A 101 -13.11 -3.64 4.81
C SER A 101 -13.96 -2.43 5.18
N ARG A 102 -14.42 -1.67 4.19
CA ARG A 102 -15.29 -0.50 4.44
C ARG A 102 -16.60 -0.84 5.14
N CYS A 103 -17.18 -2.00 4.83
CA CYS A 103 -18.43 -2.46 5.41
C CYS A 103 -18.22 -3.27 6.69
N HIS A 104 -16.97 -3.56 7.06
CA HIS A 104 -16.64 -4.41 8.20
C HIS A 104 -16.55 -3.58 9.48
N THR A 105 -17.34 -4.00 10.47
CA THR A 105 -17.32 -3.44 11.82
C THR A 105 -16.63 -4.44 12.75
N LEU A 106 -15.63 -3.95 13.48
CA LEU A 106 -14.84 -4.74 14.41
C LEU A 106 -15.63 -4.98 15.71
N PRO A 107 -15.23 -5.96 16.54
CA PRO A 107 -15.92 -6.25 17.80
C PRO A 107 -15.99 -5.07 18.77
N ASP A 108 -15.06 -4.12 18.69
CA ASP A 108 -15.06 -2.89 19.49
C ASP A 108 -15.94 -1.77 18.90
N GLY A 109 -16.69 -2.06 17.83
CA GLY A 109 -17.57 -1.12 17.13
C GLY A 109 -16.85 -0.20 16.14
N SER A 110 -15.52 -0.27 16.05
CA SER A 110 -14.76 0.55 15.10
C SER A 110 -14.81 -0.01 13.69
N LYS A 111 -14.65 0.87 12.69
CA LYS A 111 -14.54 0.50 11.28
C LYS A 111 -13.15 -0.10 11.01
N GLN A 112 -13.07 -1.16 10.21
CA GLN A 112 -11.81 -1.62 9.66
C GLN A 112 -11.30 -0.65 8.57
N LEU A 113 -10.04 -0.21 8.69
CA LEU A 113 -9.46 0.76 7.76
C LEU A 113 -8.78 0.07 6.58
N ALA A 114 -9.01 0.59 5.37
CA ALA A 114 -8.27 0.22 4.17
C ALA A 114 -7.15 1.23 3.88
N ALA A 115 -5.92 0.75 3.73
CA ALA A 115 -4.73 1.57 3.53
C ALA A 115 -3.90 1.09 2.34
N MET A 116 -3.30 2.03 1.59
CA MET A 116 -2.41 1.72 0.48
C MET A 116 -1.20 2.67 0.37
N GLY A 117 -0.03 2.08 0.13
CA GLY A 117 1.17 2.79 -0.33
C GLY A 117 1.25 2.91 -1.85
N LEU A 118 1.47 4.11 -2.39
CA LEU A 118 1.46 4.42 -3.83
C LEU A 118 2.59 3.75 -4.64
N SER A 119 3.71 3.43 -3.99
CA SER A 119 4.83 2.65 -4.54
C SER A 119 5.67 3.33 -5.63
N ASN A 120 5.15 3.61 -6.82
CA ASN A 120 5.84 4.38 -7.88
C ASN A 120 4.91 4.66 -9.07
N LYS A 121 5.33 5.61 -9.93
CA LYS A 121 4.66 5.96 -11.19
C LYS A 121 4.23 4.77 -12.05
N ARG A 122 5.17 3.90 -12.42
CA ARG A 122 4.95 2.82 -13.39
C ARG A 122 3.84 1.89 -12.94
N VAL A 123 3.80 1.59 -11.63
CA VAL A 123 2.80 0.73 -11.02
C VAL A 123 1.43 1.41 -11.01
N LEU A 124 1.37 2.71 -10.71
CA LEU A 124 0.13 3.48 -10.77
C LEU A 124 -0.40 3.56 -12.22
N ASP A 125 0.47 3.73 -13.21
CA ASP A 125 0.09 3.71 -14.64
C ASP A 125 -0.55 2.36 -15.04
N ASP A 126 -0.04 1.25 -14.49
CA ASP A 126 -0.53 -0.11 -14.77
C ASP A 126 -1.95 -0.38 -14.22
N PHE A 127 -2.50 0.45 -13.33
CA PHE A 127 -3.91 0.37 -12.94
C PHE A 127 -4.86 0.88 -14.02
N GLY A 128 -4.40 1.78 -14.91
CA GLY A 128 -5.24 2.42 -15.91
C GLY A 128 -6.48 3.08 -15.29
N GLU A 129 -7.65 2.77 -15.85
CA GLU A 129 -8.94 3.34 -15.44
C GLU A 129 -9.38 2.91 -14.03
N ASP A 130 -8.91 1.76 -13.55
CA ASP A 130 -9.32 1.23 -12.23
C ASP A 130 -8.69 2.00 -11.06
N LEU A 131 -7.68 2.85 -11.30
CA LEU A 131 -6.98 3.59 -10.25
C LEU A 131 -7.95 4.45 -9.42
N VAL A 132 -8.88 5.14 -10.08
CA VAL A 132 -9.85 6.02 -9.42
C VAL A 132 -10.78 5.22 -8.51
N ASP A 133 -11.22 4.05 -8.95
CA ASP A 133 -12.06 3.17 -8.16
C ASP A 133 -11.32 2.66 -6.92
N VAL A 134 -10.05 2.25 -7.08
CA VAL A 134 -9.20 1.81 -5.96
C VAL A 134 -9.02 2.95 -4.95
N LEU A 135 -8.62 4.13 -5.41
CA LEU A 135 -8.46 5.31 -4.57
C LEU A 135 -9.76 5.64 -3.83
N GLY A 136 -10.91 5.55 -4.51
CA GLY A 136 -12.24 5.77 -3.95
C GLY A 136 -12.63 4.84 -2.80
N LYS A 137 -11.89 3.74 -2.57
CA LYS A 137 -12.18 2.82 -1.45
C LYS A 137 -11.22 2.94 -0.27
N LEU A 138 -10.19 3.78 -0.34
CA LEU A 138 -9.15 3.89 0.68
C LEU A 138 -9.53 4.84 1.82
N ASP A 139 -9.20 4.46 3.05
CA ASP A 139 -9.24 5.34 4.22
C ASP A 139 -7.87 6.01 4.46
N ILE A 140 -6.77 5.36 4.05
CA ILE A 140 -5.41 5.88 4.23
C ILE A 140 -4.61 5.73 2.94
N ILE A 141 -3.99 6.82 2.49
CA ILE A 141 -3.06 6.83 1.36
C ILE A 141 -1.70 7.32 1.87
N THR A 142 -0.65 6.56 1.58
CA THR A 142 0.72 6.92 1.92
C THR A 142 1.57 6.99 0.66
N GLY A 143 2.40 8.03 0.55
CA GLY A 143 3.37 8.15 -0.53
C GLY A 143 4.52 9.09 -0.17
N ASN A 144 5.56 9.11 -0.99
CA ASN A 144 6.54 10.19 -0.96
C ASN A 144 6.08 11.35 -1.87
N GLN A 145 6.85 12.45 -1.88
CA GLN A 145 6.60 13.62 -2.72
C GLN A 145 6.44 13.25 -4.20
N GLU A 146 7.38 12.51 -4.77
CA GLU A 146 7.38 12.12 -6.19
C GLU A 146 6.12 11.32 -6.56
N GLU A 147 5.77 10.32 -5.74
CA GLU A 147 4.59 9.48 -5.92
C GLU A 147 3.27 10.27 -5.86
N ILE A 148 3.19 11.28 -4.98
CA ILE A 148 2.02 12.14 -4.85
C ILE A 148 1.89 13.07 -6.05
N HIS A 149 3.01 13.60 -6.56
CA HIS A 149 3.02 14.37 -7.79
C HIS A 149 2.63 13.53 -9.00
N ASP A 150 3.12 12.29 -9.07
CA ASP A 150 2.74 11.34 -10.12
C ASP A 150 1.25 11.03 -10.09
N LEU A 151 0.69 10.77 -8.90
CA LEU A 151 -0.74 10.57 -8.72
C LEU A 151 -1.54 11.80 -9.17
N ALA A 152 -1.10 13.01 -8.80
CA ALA A 152 -1.77 14.24 -9.21
C ALA A 152 -1.80 14.40 -10.74
N MET A 153 -0.69 14.11 -11.43
CA MET A 153 -0.66 14.12 -12.90
C MET A 153 -1.63 13.10 -13.52
N MET A 154 -1.72 11.90 -12.94
CA MET A 154 -2.67 10.87 -13.41
C MET A 154 -4.12 11.32 -13.26
N LEU A 155 -4.43 12.04 -12.18
CA LEU A 155 -5.73 12.69 -11.94
C LEU A 155 -5.95 13.96 -12.78
N GLN A 156 -5.09 14.23 -13.76
CA GLN A 156 -5.15 15.39 -14.65
C GLN A 156 -5.04 16.73 -13.91
N TRP A 157 -4.33 16.75 -12.79
CA TRP A 157 -3.98 17.98 -12.06
C TRP A 157 -2.58 18.47 -12.45
N VAL A 158 -2.31 19.75 -12.16
CA VAL A 158 -1.02 20.39 -12.40
C VAL A 158 -0.29 20.53 -11.05
N PRO A 159 0.51 19.53 -10.60
CA PRO A 159 1.13 19.57 -9.28
C PRO A 159 2.08 20.76 -9.09
N SER A 160 2.70 21.27 -10.17
CA SER A 160 3.58 22.45 -10.10
C SER A 160 2.87 23.75 -9.73
N GLU A 161 1.53 23.79 -9.74
CA GLU A 161 0.72 24.94 -9.34
C GLU A 161 0.15 24.81 -7.91
N MET A 162 0.50 23.74 -7.19
CA MET A 162 0.02 23.46 -5.84
C MET A 162 1.19 23.11 -4.92
N SER A 163 1.11 23.54 -3.68
CA SER A 163 1.97 23.01 -2.61
C SER A 163 1.64 21.54 -2.31
N ASP A 164 2.59 20.81 -1.73
CA ASP A 164 2.39 19.41 -1.31
C ASP A 164 1.26 19.27 -0.28
N MET A 165 1.05 20.31 0.55
CA MET A 165 -0.08 20.40 1.47
C MET A 165 -1.42 20.55 0.74
N GLU A 166 -1.49 21.37 -0.30
CA GLU A 166 -2.70 21.51 -1.13
C GLU A 166 -3.01 20.22 -1.87
N LEU A 167 -1.99 19.56 -2.43
CA LEU A 167 -2.12 18.23 -3.03
C LEU A 167 -2.66 17.20 -2.03
N ALA A 168 -2.07 17.11 -0.84
CA ALA A 168 -2.53 16.18 0.19
C ALA A 168 -3.99 16.41 0.58
N LYS A 169 -4.40 17.68 0.78
CA LYS A 169 -5.79 18.05 1.06
C LYS A 169 -6.73 17.67 -0.09
N LYS A 170 -6.34 17.98 -1.32
CA LYS A 170 -7.13 17.71 -2.52
C LYS A 170 -7.30 16.21 -2.74
N ILE A 171 -6.25 15.40 -2.56
CA ILE A 171 -6.34 13.93 -2.58
C ILE A 171 -7.28 13.47 -1.49
N ALA A 172 -7.17 13.98 -0.25
CA ALA A 172 -7.99 13.55 0.86
C ALA A 172 -9.50 13.77 0.61
N THR A 173 -9.88 14.84 -0.10
CA THR A 173 -11.28 15.21 -0.33
C THR A 173 -11.83 14.74 -1.68
N GLU A 174 -11.13 15.00 -2.78
CA GLU A 174 -11.68 14.83 -4.14
C GLU A 174 -11.62 13.38 -4.63
N THR A 175 -10.74 12.55 -4.06
CA THR A 175 -10.62 11.14 -4.47
C THR A 175 -11.52 10.20 -3.66
N MET A 176 -12.36 10.72 -2.75
CA MET A 176 -13.33 9.96 -1.94
C MET A 176 -14.77 10.46 -2.18
N PRO A 177 -15.35 10.22 -3.37
CA PRO A 177 -16.59 10.87 -3.78
C PRO A 177 -17.80 10.53 -2.89
N ASP A 178 -17.81 9.35 -2.27
CA ASP A 178 -18.90 8.89 -1.40
C ASP A 178 -18.69 9.21 0.08
N GLN A 179 -17.58 9.89 0.43
CA GLN A 179 -17.26 10.37 1.78
C GLN A 179 -17.47 9.32 2.88
N HIS A 180 -17.06 8.07 2.62
CA HIS A 180 -17.33 6.91 3.46
C HIS A 180 -16.59 6.86 4.82
N GLY A 181 -16.00 7.97 5.24
CA GLY A 181 -15.18 8.08 6.44
C GLY A 181 -14.28 9.31 6.41
N VAL A 182 -13.28 9.31 7.28
CA VAL A 182 -12.23 10.33 7.28
C VAL A 182 -11.00 9.76 6.56
N ARG A 183 -10.76 10.21 5.33
CA ARG A 183 -9.55 9.85 4.58
C ARG A 183 -8.35 10.55 5.18
N ARG A 184 -7.22 9.86 5.24
CA ARG A 184 -5.91 10.37 5.66
C ARG A 184 -4.93 10.23 4.52
N VAL A 185 -4.25 11.30 4.17
CA VAL A 185 -3.16 11.32 3.19
C VAL A 185 -1.88 11.69 3.94
N ILE A 186 -0.84 10.88 3.78
CA ILE A 186 0.45 11.05 4.43
C ILE A 186 1.52 11.12 3.34
N VAL A 187 2.28 12.22 3.32
CA VAL A 187 3.30 12.53 2.32
C VAL A 187 4.65 12.68 3.00
N THR A 188 5.63 11.89 2.56
CA THR A 188 6.99 11.88 3.11
C THR A 188 7.99 12.62 2.21
N HIS A 189 8.98 13.29 2.82
CA HIS A 189 9.98 14.12 2.13
C HIS A 189 11.43 13.76 2.53
N GLY A 190 11.71 12.47 2.68
CA GLY A 190 13.03 12.00 3.12
C GLY A 190 13.38 12.51 4.52
N VAL A 191 14.24 13.52 4.62
CA VAL A 191 14.66 14.16 5.88
C VAL A 191 13.81 15.35 6.29
N GLU A 192 13.01 15.89 5.37
CA GLU A 192 12.11 17.02 5.63
C GLU A 192 10.81 16.56 6.32
N PRO A 193 10.05 17.47 6.95
CA PRO A 193 8.81 17.13 7.65
C PRO A 193 7.82 16.32 6.81
N ILE A 194 7.12 15.41 7.48
CA ILE A 194 6.04 14.61 6.91
C ILE A 194 4.78 15.49 6.88
N ILE A 195 4.15 15.61 5.72
CA ILE A 195 2.86 16.29 5.58
C ILE A 195 1.73 15.29 5.82
N TYR A 196 0.69 15.71 6.52
CA TYR A 196 -0.57 14.98 6.58
C TYR A 196 -1.77 15.89 6.32
N ALA A 197 -2.80 15.32 5.72
CA ALA A 197 -4.10 15.96 5.54
C ALA A 197 -5.24 14.94 5.72
N THR A 198 -6.39 15.41 6.20
CA THR A 198 -7.59 14.59 6.33
C THR A 198 -8.77 15.20 5.58
N SER A 199 -9.72 14.36 5.17
CA SER A 199 -10.97 14.82 4.55
C SER A 199 -11.87 15.60 5.52
N ALA A 200 -11.58 15.57 6.83
CA ALA A 200 -12.27 16.34 7.85
C ALA A 200 -11.68 17.76 8.04
N GLY A 201 -10.64 18.12 7.29
CA GLY A 201 -10.01 19.45 7.32
C GLY A 201 -8.81 19.57 8.25
N GLU A 202 -8.45 18.53 8.99
CA GLU A 202 -7.20 18.51 9.77
C GLU A 202 -6.01 18.36 8.83
N SER A 203 -4.95 19.14 9.05
CA SER A 203 -3.73 19.05 8.26
C SER A 203 -2.55 19.65 9.03
N GLY A 204 -1.33 19.22 8.71
CA GLY A 204 -0.14 19.74 9.35
C GLY A 204 1.13 19.03 8.92
N GLU A 205 2.21 19.39 9.60
CA GLU A 205 3.54 18.84 9.39
C GLU A 205 4.02 18.16 10.67
N VAL A 206 4.70 17.03 10.52
CA VAL A 206 5.34 16.30 11.60
C VAL A 206 6.84 16.27 11.34
N PRO A 207 7.68 16.87 12.20
CA PRO A 207 9.12 16.89 11.98
C PRO A 207 9.69 15.47 12.05
N VAL A 208 10.63 15.16 11.16
CA VAL A 208 11.39 13.91 11.23
C VAL A 208 12.39 14.03 12.39
N VAL A 209 12.18 13.25 13.44
CA VAL A 209 13.15 13.15 14.53
C VAL A 209 14.30 12.28 14.02
N ALA A 210 15.48 12.89 13.83
CA ALA A 210 16.68 12.16 13.48
C ALA A 210 16.98 11.14 14.60
N THR A 211 16.67 9.87 14.35
CA THR A 211 17.24 8.78 15.14
C THR A 211 18.70 8.66 14.71
N CYS A 212 19.62 8.82 15.66
CA CYS A 212 21.02 8.45 15.44
C CYS A 212 21.04 6.98 15.04
N ALA A 213 21.22 6.70 13.75
CA ALA A 213 21.37 5.34 13.27
C ALA A 213 22.67 4.76 13.84
N HIS A 214 22.55 3.67 14.60
CA HIS A 214 23.66 2.83 15.02
C HIS A 214 24.15 1.94 13.87
#